data_AF-A0A7K0RG79-F1
#
_entry.id   AF-A0A7K0RG79-F1
#
_cell.length_a   1.000
_cell.length_b   1.000
_cell.length_c   1.000
_cell.angle_alpha   90.00
_cell.angle_beta   90.00
_cell.angle_gamma   90.00
#
_symmetry.space_group_name_H-M   'P 1'
#
loop_
_entity.id
_entity.type
_entity.pdbx_description
1 polymer ?
#
loop_
_entity_poly.entity_id
_entity_poly.type
_entity_poly.pdbx_seq_one_letter_code
_entity_poly.pdbx_strand_id
1 'polypeptide(L)'
;MSIRHLAVSLTAVGLIASLPASAMASKASKSDRDRDGLSAKAEKRLGTNARRADTDRDGLKDGAEVKLGTNPLRKDSDRDGVTDGAEVAAGTDPCPVRPNQVRGLVASVGADSVTITKSDASTVTLTVNADTKLRIPDRDASGTITLADLQAGDRVNAHTSTTDATIAESIVVKGGRKHGEEVEGVVSAVTADSLTITKEDGSTVTLAVNSDTKIKAPDRDASGTVTIADVLVGDKVEAYASATDAAVAVGIKVEAVKISGTVAAVGTDSVTITLADASTVTVTVNADTKLRIPAADGSATGTLADLTVGEAIQAKTIQGAGSTTIALGISAGSLIKGGEGHGHGHGHGAGDKVGAQNDRGGRGGRGGRGGRGR
;
A
#
# COMPACT_ATOMS: atom_id res chain seq x y z
N MET A 1 -66.69 11.72 -35.82
CA MET A 1 -65.89 11.43 -37.04
C MET A 1 -64.47 11.18 -36.55
N SER A 2 -64.07 9.95 -36.21
CA SER A 2 -63.53 8.89 -37.09
C SER A 2 -62.51 9.47 -38.08
N ILE A 3 -61.22 9.11 -38.02
CA ILE A 3 -60.60 7.96 -38.71
C ILE A 3 -59.19 7.74 -38.09
N ARG A 4 -58.92 6.62 -37.39
CA ARG A 4 -58.32 5.33 -37.79
C ARG A 4 -56.78 5.26 -37.84
N HIS A 5 -56.31 4.15 -37.26
CA HIS A 5 -54.96 3.62 -37.12
C HIS A 5 -54.08 3.63 -38.37
N LEU A 6 -52.78 3.81 -38.17
CA LEU A 6 -51.75 3.38 -39.12
C LEU A 6 -50.98 2.21 -38.51
N ALA A 7 -51.35 1.00 -38.94
CA ALA A 7 -50.56 -0.21 -38.77
C ALA A 7 -49.48 -0.23 -39.85
N VAL A 8 -48.23 -0.50 -39.47
CA VAL A 8 -47.16 -0.81 -40.44
C VAL A 8 -47.20 -2.31 -40.70
N SER A 9 -47.37 -2.62 -41.98
CA SER A 9 -47.60 -3.92 -42.58
C SER A 9 -46.39 -4.84 -42.47
N LEU A 10 -46.63 -6.04 -41.95
CA LEU A 10 -45.75 -7.19 -42.01
C LEU A 10 -45.91 -7.85 -43.40
N THR A 11 -44.96 -7.64 -44.31
CA THR A 11 -44.85 -8.44 -45.54
C THR A 11 -43.77 -9.49 -45.39
N ALA A 12 -44.22 -10.74 -45.29
CA ALA A 12 -43.41 -11.94 -45.37
C ALA A 12 -43.16 -12.36 -46.83
N VAL A 13 -42.28 -13.36 -46.97
CA VAL A 13 -41.88 -14.14 -48.17
C VAL A 13 -40.73 -13.51 -48.96
N GLY A 14 -39.56 -14.13 -49.15
CA GLY A 14 -39.06 -15.44 -48.76
C GLY A 14 -37.76 -15.72 -49.52
N LEU A 15 -36.77 -16.32 -48.86
CA LEU A 15 -35.77 -17.17 -49.52
C LEU A 15 -35.12 -18.08 -48.48
N ILE A 16 -35.70 -19.27 -48.29
CA ILE A 16 -35.05 -20.35 -47.56
C ILE A 16 -34.04 -20.96 -48.53
N ALA A 17 -32.84 -20.39 -48.60
CA ALA A 17 -31.73 -21.04 -49.26
C ALA A 17 -31.28 -22.22 -48.38
N SER A 18 -31.73 -23.40 -48.78
CA SER A 18 -31.19 -24.70 -48.39
C SER A 18 -29.67 -24.71 -48.57
N LEU A 19 -28.92 -24.40 -47.51
CA LEU A 19 -27.50 -24.71 -47.42
C LEU A 19 -27.36 -26.19 -47.01
N PRO A 20 -26.52 -26.97 -47.69
CA PRO A 20 -26.39 -28.39 -47.42
C PRO A 20 -25.85 -28.59 -46.00
N ALA A 21 -26.58 -29.37 -45.23
CA ALA A 21 -26.14 -29.94 -43.96
C ALA A 21 -25.00 -30.92 -44.22
N SER A 22 -23.77 -30.44 -44.44
CA SER A 22 -22.53 -31.21 -44.23
C SER A 22 -21.32 -30.32 -44.54
N ALA A 23 -20.65 -29.83 -43.50
CA ALA A 23 -19.19 -29.59 -43.43
C ALA A 23 -18.81 -28.64 -42.28
N MET A 24 -19.26 -28.90 -41.05
CA MET A 24 -18.50 -28.50 -39.85
C MET A 24 -18.49 -29.67 -38.86
N ALA A 25 -18.06 -30.83 -39.35
CA ALA A 25 -17.42 -31.80 -38.48
C ALA A 25 -16.04 -31.24 -38.08
N SER A 26 -16.03 -30.16 -37.30
CA SER A 26 -14.82 -29.68 -36.63
C SER A 26 -14.52 -30.67 -35.51
N LYS A 27 -13.76 -31.70 -35.88
CA LYS A 27 -12.88 -32.49 -35.02
C LYS A 27 -13.27 -32.44 -33.54
N ALA A 28 -14.28 -33.26 -33.19
CA ALA A 28 -14.76 -33.55 -31.85
C ALA A 28 -13.94 -32.88 -30.73
N SER A 29 -14.48 -31.79 -30.18
CA SER A 29 -14.03 -31.17 -28.93
C SER A 29 -14.21 -32.18 -27.79
N LYS A 30 -13.33 -33.18 -27.68
CA LYS A 30 -13.25 -34.11 -26.54
C LYS A 30 -13.00 -33.39 -25.20
N SER A 31 -12.91 -32.06 -25.19
CA SER A 31 -12.72 -31.24 -24.00
C SER A 31 -13.88 -30.31 -23.65
N ASP A 32 -14.92 -30.12 -24.47
CA ASP A 32 -16.09 -29.30 -24.10
C ASP A 32 -17.15 -30.23 -23.52
N ARG A 33 -17.23 -30.29 -22.19
CA ARG A 33 -17.94 -31.37 -21.48
C ARG A 33 -19.41 -31.07 -21.23
N ASP A 34 -19.76 -29.80 -21.12
CA ASP A 34 -21.09 -29.28 -20.82
C ASP A 34 -21.71 -28.49 -21.97
N ARG A 35 -20.99 -28.34 -23.09
CA ARG A 35 -21.49 -27.84 -24.37
C ARG A 35 -22.00 -26.41 -24.28
N ASP A 36 -21.24 -25.58 -23.58
CA ASP A 36 -21.48 -24.15 -23.45
C ASP A 36 -20.70 -23.32 -24.50
N GLY A 37 -19.74 -23.96 -25.18
CA GLY A 37 -18.88 -23.36 -26.19
C GLY A 37 -17.46 -23.06 -25.70
N LEU A 38 -17.10 -23.42 -24.47
CA LEU A 38 -15.75 -23.37 -23.93
C LEU A 38 -15.11 -24.77 -23.89
N SER A 39 -13.78 -24.81 -24.03
CA SER A 39 -13.03 -26.05 -23.80
C SER A 39 -12.66 -26.16 -22.33
N ALA A 40 -12.56 -27.37 -21.77
CA ALA A 40 -12.09 -27.59 -20.39
C ALA A 40 -10.74 -26.90 -20.08
N LYS A 41 -9.89 -26.65 -21.08
CA LYS A 41 -8.66 -25.86 -20.92
C LYS A 41 -8.96 -24.36 -20.77
N ALA A 42 -9.88 -23.82 -21.58
CA ALA A 42 -10.34 -22.43 -21.46
C ALA A 42 -11.06 -22.21 -20.13
N GLU A 43 -11.93 -23.13 -19.74
CA GLU A 43 -12.66 -23.08 -18.47
C GLU A 43 -11.73 -23.12 -17.26
N LYS A 44 -10.74 -24.01 -17.28
CA LYS A 44 -9.69 -24.03 -16.23
C LYS A 44 -8.93 -22.70 -16.13
N ARG A 45 -8.75 -21.96 -17.22
CA ARG A 45 -8.08 -20.64 -17.21
C ARG A 45 -8.99 -19.54 -16.67
N LEU A 46 -10.30 -19.66 -16.92
CA LEU A 46 -11.31 -18.70 -16.47
C LEU A 46 -11.81 -19.00 -15.05
N GLY A 47 -11.50 -20.19 -14.51
CA GLY A 47 -11.98 -20.63 -13.20
C GLY A 47 -13.39 -21.20 -13.22
N THR A 48 -13.96 -21.42 -14.41
CA THR A 48 -15.32 -21.95 -14.59
C THR A 48 -15.35 -23.48 -14.47
N ASN A 49 -16.55 -24.03 -14.30
CA ASN A 49 -16.75 -25.44 -14.05
C ASN A 49 -17.03 -26.21 -15.35
N ALA A 50 -16.02 -26.96 -15.81
CA ALA A 50 -16.06 -27.83 -17.00
C ALA A 50 -17.04 -29.01 -17.00
N ARG A 51 -18.07 -28.97 -16.16
CA ARG A 51 -19.21 -29.90 -16.15
C ARG A 51 -20.53 -29.15 -16.01
N ARG A 52 -20.51 -27.83 -15.96
CA ARG A 52 -21.67 -26.99 -15.72
C ARG A 52 -21.60 -25.79 -16.66
N ALA A 53 -22.47 -25.81 -17.66
CA ALA A 53 -22.52 -24.85 -18.76
C ALA A 53 -22.79 -23.38 -18.37
N ASP A 54 -23.06 -23.12 -17.11
CA ASP A 54 -23.35 -21.84 -16.46
C ASP A 54 -22.70 -22.04 -15.09
N THR A 55 -21.70 -21.28 -14.69
CA THR A 55 -20.92 -21.52 -13.47
C THR A 55 -21.46 -20.75 -12.27
N ASP A 56 -22.21 -19.68 -12.45
CA ASP A 56 -22.65 -18.80 -11.37
C ASP A 56 -24.16 -18.85 -11.07
N ARG A 57 -24.95 -19.50 -11.93
CA ARG A 57 -26.41 -19.75 -11.83
C ARG A 57 -27.27 -18.52 -12.13
N ASP A 58 -26.91 -17.74 -13.11
CA ASP A 58 -27.66 -16.53 -13.48
C ASP A 58 -28.58 -16.72 -14.70
N GLY A 59 -28.42 -17.82 -15.43
CA GLY A 59 -29.20 -18.16 -16.62
C GLY A 59 -28.50 -17.89 -17.95
N LEU A 60 -27.31 -17.30 -17.93
CA LEU A 60 -26.40 -17.17 -19.07
C LEU A 60 -25.32 -18.26 -18.99
N LYS A 61 -24.85 -18.72 -20.16
CA LYS A 61 -23.84 -19.79 -20.23
C LYS A 61 -22.44 -19.18 -20.22
N ASP A 62 -21.45 -19.84 -19.59
CA ASP A 62 -20.09 -19.28 -19.49
C ASP A 62 -19.49 -18.95 -20.86
N GLY A 63 -19.68 -19.83 -21.85
CA GLY A 63 -19.27 -19.58 -23.22
C GLY A 63 -20.02 -18.47 -23.96
N ALA A 64 -21.23 -18.11 -23.54
CA ALA A 64 -21.95 -16.93 -24.02
C ALA A 64 -21.46 -15.66 -23.31
N GLU A 65 -21.23 -15.73 -22.01
CA GLU A 65 -20.70 -14.64 -21.19
C GLU A 65 -19.33 -14.18 -21.70
N VAL A 66 -18.42 -15.12 -21.98
CA VAL A 66 -17.10 -14.82 -22.56
C VAL A 66 -17.20 -14.11 -23.92
N LYS A 67 -18.24 -14.40 -24.72
CA LYS A 67 -18.45 -13.72 -26.01
C LYS A 67 -19.05 -12.33 -25.84
N LEU A 68 -19.88 -12.14 -24.82
CA LEU A 68 -20.51 -10.86 -24.47
C LEU A 68 -19.59 -9.96 -23.64
N GLY A 69 -18.48 -10.49 -23.13
CA GLY A 69 -17.53 -9.75 -22.30
C GLY A 69 -17.95 -9.64 -20.83
N THR A 70 -18.91 -10.45 -20.40
CA THR A 70 -19.33 -10.59 -18.99
C THR A 70 -18.46 -11.62 -18.26
N ASN A 71 -18.63 -11.74 -16.94
CA ASN A 71 -17.82 -12.55 -16.04
C ASN A 71 -18.55 -13.84 -15.63
N PRO A 72 -18.12 -15.02 -16.14
CA PRO A 72 -18.80 -16.30 -15.91
C PRO A 72 -18.74 -16.85 -14.48
N LEU A 73 -18.16 -16.10 -13.55
CA LEU A 73 -18.12 -16.43 -12.13
C LEU A 73 -19.04 -15.53 -11.30
N ARG A 74 -19.79 -14.63 -11.93
CA ARG A 74 -20.52 -13.57 -11.26
C ARG A 74 -21.85 -13.30 -11.96
N LYS A 75 -22.94 -13.65 -11.26
CA LYS A 75 -24.30 -13.49 -11.77
C LYS A 75 -24.69 -12.12 -12.30
N ASP A 76 -23.95 -11.09 -11.92
CA ASP A 76 -24.21 -9.68 -12.18
C ASP A 76 -22.83 -9.05 -12.39
N SER A 77 -22.38 -9.03 -13.63
CA SER A 77 -21.02 -8.70 -14.04
C SER A 77 -20.70 -7.24 -13.83
N ASP A 78 -21.67 -6.36 -14.07
CA ASP A 78 -21.50 -4.92 -13.96
C ASP A 78 -21.84 -4.39 -12.54
N ARG A 79 -22.49 -5.21 -11.69
CA ARG A 79 -22.93 -4.93 -10.31
C ARG A 79 -24.11 -3.97 -10.20
N ASP A 80 -25.01 -3.90 -11.17
CA ASP A 80 -26.18 -3.02 -11.13
C ASP A 80 -27.38 -3.59 -10.36
N GLY A 81 -27.32 -4.86 -9.97
CA GLY A 81 -28.37 -5.56 -9.22
C GLY A 81 -29.32 -6.38 -10.10
N VAL A 82 -29.15 -6.36 -11.43
CA VAL A 82 -29.78 -7.27 -12.38
C VAL A 82 -28.76 -8.33 -12.78
N THR A 83 -29.21 -9.55 -13.05
CA THR A 83 -28.29 -10.62 -13.47
C THR A 83 -28.06 -10.60 -14.98
N ASP A 84 -26.86 -10.92 -15.44
CA ASP A 84 -26.49 -10.88 -16.88
C ASP A 84 -27.47 -11.72 -17.72
N GLY A 85 -27.86 -12.90 -17.23
CA GLY A 85 -28.86 -13.77 -17.87
C GLY A 85 -30.26 -13.16 -17.96
N ALA A 86 -30.67 -12.36 -16.98
CA ALA A 86 -31.94 -11.64 -17.01
C ALA A 86 -31.91 -10.46 -17.99
N GLU A 87 -30.77 -9.79 -18.10
CA GLU A 87 -30.56 -8.69 -19.04
C GLU A 87 -30.60 -9.17 -20.48
N VAL A 88 -29.87 -10.25 -20.80
CA VAL A 88 -29.93 -10.87 -22.13
C VAL A 88 -31.34 -11.33 -22.48
N ALA A 89 -32.09 -11.89 -21.51
CA ALA A 89 -33.47 -12.32 -21.73
C ALA A 89 -34.44 -11.14 -21.97
N ALA A 90 -34.18 -9.99 -21.35
CA ALA A 90 -34.93 -8.75 -21.56
C ALA A 90 -34.48 -7.97 -22.82
N GLY A 91 -33.40 -8.41 -23.47
CA GLY A 91 -32.79 -7.71 -24.60
C GLY A 91 -32.03 -6.44 -24.21
N THR A 92 -31.67 -6.30 -22.93
CA THR A 92 -30.78 -5.24 -22.43
C THR A 92 -29.32 -5.70 -22.52
N ASP A 93 -28.38 -4.75 -22.45
CA ASP A 93 -26.95 -5.04 -22.52
C ASP A 93 -26.46 -5.54 -21.15
N PRO A 94 -25.97 -6.78 -21.01
CA PRO A 94 -25.52 -7.35 -19.74
C PRO A 94 -24.13 -6.85 -19.29
N CYS A 95 -23.49 -6.02 -20.11
CA CYS A 95 -22.25 -5.34 -19.74
C CYS A 95 -22.34 -3.85 -20.06
N PRO A 96 -23.21 -3.07 -19.36
CA PRO A 96 -23.05 -1.65 -19.39
C PRO A 96 -21.69 -1.32 -18.77
N VAL A 97 -20.78 -0.72 -19.55
CA VAL A 97 -19.91 0.31 -18.96
C VAL A 97 -20.91 1.30 -18.39
N ARG A 98 -21.15 1.27 -17.06
CA ARG A 98 -22.22 2.03 -16.42
C ARG A 98 -22.30 3.41 -17.09
N PRO A 99 -23.30 3.69 -17.95
CA PRO A 99 -23.32 4.93 -18.73
C PRO A 99 -23.38 6.14 -17.79
N ASN A 100 -23.78 5.86 -16.55
CA ASN A 100 -23.97 6.81 -15.48
C ASN A 100 -22.90 6.70 -14.38
N GLN A 101 -21.69 6.23 -14.69
CA GLN A 101 -20.59 6.24 -13.73
C GLN A 101 -19.32 6.85 -14.33
N VAL A 102 -18.85 7.93 -13.72
CA VAL A 102 -17.61 8.61 -14.09
C VAL A 102 -16.58 8.42 -12.98
N ARG A 103 -15.50 7.71 -13.30
CA ARG A 103 -14.39 7.45 -12.39
C ARG A 103 -13.15 8.18 -12.88
N GLY A 104 -12.46 8.85 -11.97
CA GLY A 104 -11.26 9.59 -12.34
C GLY A 104 -10.74 10.48 -11.23
N LEU A 105 -9.87 11.41 -11.64
CA LEU A 105 -9.33 12.46 -10.79
C LEU A 105 -10.08 13.76 -11.06
N VAL A 106 -10.44 14.52 -10.02
CA VAL A 106 -10.97 15.87 -10.21
C VAL A 106 -9.90 16.71 -10.91
N ALA A 107 -10.22 17.31 -12.05
CA ALA A 107 -9.34 18.23 -12.76
C ALA A 107 -9.53 19.67 -12.26
N SER A 108 -10.78 20.06 -12.04
CA SER A 108 -11.18 21.37 -11.55
C SER A 108 -12.57 21.30 -10.91
N VAL A 109 -12.84 22.27 -10.04
CA VAL A 109 -14.14 22.46 -9.38
C VAL A 109 -14.62 23.88 -9.68
N GLY A 110 -15.80 23.99 -10.29
CA GLY A 110 -16.54 25.24 -10.51
C GLY A 110 -17.59 25.47 -9.43
N ALA A 111 -18.35 26.56 -9.53
CA ALA A 111 -19.39 26.90 -8.55
C ALA A 111 -20.50 25.83 -8.45
N ASP A 112 -20.82 25.20 -9.57
CA ASP A 112 -21.93 24.27 -9.81
C ASP A 112 -21.51 23.12 -10.74
N SER A 113 -20.21 22.91 -10.91
CA SER A 113 -19.69 21.85 -11.79
C SER A 113 -18.38 21.26 -11.29
N VAL A 114 -18.11 20.00 -11.68
CA VAL A 114 -16.87 19.30 -11.38
C VAL A 114 -16.35 18.65 -12.65
N THR A 115 -15.11 18.95 -13.03
CA THR A 115 -14.45 18.27 -14.15
C THR A 115 -13.63 17.10 -13.64
N ILE A 116 -13.75 15.94 -14.27
CA ILE A 116 -13.08 14.70 -13.91
C ILE A 116 -12.23 14.21 -15.09
N THR A 117 -10.94 14.03 -14.87
CA THR A 117 -10.03 13.34 -15.80
C THR A 117 -10.12 11.83 -15.57
N LYS A 118 -10.57 11.11 -16.60
CA LYS A 118 -10.67 9.64 -16.62
C LYS A 118 -9.29 8.99 -16.82
N SER A 119 -9.23 7.67 -16.68
CA SER A 119 -8.00 6.89 -16.84
C SER A 119 -7.40 6.92 -18.25
N ASP A 120 -8.21 7.22 -19.27
CA ASP A 120 -7.80 7.42 -20.66
C ASP A 120 -7.34 8.86 -20.97
N ALA A 121 -7.14 9.68 -19.92
CA ALA A 121 -6.81 11.11 -19.97
C ALA A 121 -7.90 12.00 -20.60
N SER A 122 -9.06 11.47 -20.98
CA SER A 122 -10.21 12.28 -21.37
C SER A 122 -10.81 12.99 -20.15
N THR A 123 -11.44 14.14 -20.37
CA THR A 123 -12.11 14.90 -19.30
C THR A 123 -13.61 14.90 -19.50
N VAL A 124 -14.35 14.88 -18.39
CA VAL A 124 -15.81 15.00 -18.35
C VAL A 124 -16.19 16.02 -17.30
N THR A 125 -16.97 17.03 -17.69
CA THR A 125 -17.55 18.00 -16.76
C THR A 125 -18.96 17.56 -16.38
N LEU A 126 -19.22 17.48 -15.09
CA LEU A 126 -20.51 17.15 -14.51
C LEU A 126 -21.10 18.37 -13.82
N THR A 127 -22.38 18.61 -14.03
CA THR A 127 -23.16 19.61 -13.29
C THR A 127 -23.54 19.04 -11.92
N VAL A 128 -23.40 19.86 -10.88
CA VAL A 128 -23.70 19.49 -9.49
C VAL A 128 -24.75 20.46 -8.96
N ASN A 129 -25.88 19.89 -8.51
CA ASN A 129 -27.05 20.63 -8.06
C ASN A 129 -27.32 20.35 -6.58
N ALA A 130 -28.34 21.01 -6.02
CA ALA A 130 -28.75 20.81 -4.62
C ALA A 130 -29.12 19.36 -4.28
N ASP A 131 -29.54 18.57 -5.28
CA ASP A 131 -29.92 17.17 -5.12
C ASP A 131 -28.73 16.19 -5.22
N THR A 132 -27.55 16.67 -5.63
CA THR A 132 -26.37 15.82 -5.78
C THR A 132 -25.83 15.39 -4.40
N LYS A 133 -25.77 14.09 -4.16
CA LYS A 133 -25.26 13.52 -2.91
C LYS A 133 -23.72 13.49 -2.92
N LEU A 134 -23.09 14.40 -2.20
CA LEU A 134 -21.64 14.43 -2.00
C LEU A 134 -21.23 13.61 -0.77
N ARG A 135 -20.21 12.75 -0.91
CA ARG A 135 -19.68 11.95 0.21
C ARG A 135 -18.16 11.89 0.21
N ILE A 136 -17.54 12.32 1.31
CA ILE A 136 -16.08 12.35 1.51
C ILE A 136 -15.74 11.54 2.78
N PRO A 137 -15.27 10.28 2.65
CA PRO A 137 -15.19 9.31 3.77
C PRO A 137 -14.29 9.63 4.96
N ASP A 138 -13.40 10.61 4.87
CA ASP A 138 -12.45 10.97 5.94
C ASP A 138 -12.70 12.41 6.48
N ARG A 139 -13.74 13.09 5.98
CA ARG A 139 -14.07 14.50 6.30
C ARG A 139 -15.51 14.63 6.83
N ASP A 140 -16.10 13.52 7.26
CA ASP A 140 -17.54 13.35 7.57
C ASP A 140 -17.92 13.64 9.03
N ALA A 141 -17.02 14.22 9.84
CA ALA A 141 -17.23 14.36 11.28
C ALA A 141 -17.89 15.67 11.76
N SER A 142 -18.13 16.70 10.93
CA SER A 142 -18.50 18.04 11.48
C SER A 142 -19.48 18.93 10.71
N GLY A 143 -19.97 18.62 9.51
CA GLY A 143 -20.85 19.57 8.83
C GLY A 143 -21.33 19.18 7.44
N THR A 144 -22.20 20.03 6.89
CA THR A 144 -22.71 19.96 5.52
C THR A 144 -21.56 19.93 4.53
N ILE A 145 -21.33 18.78 3.88
CA ILE A 145 -20.33 18.62 2.82
C ILE A 145 -20.81 19.40 1.59
N THR A 146 -19.96 20.29 1.06
CA THR A 146 -20.27 21.10 -0.13
C THR A 146 -19.27 20.84 -1.25
N LEU A 147 -19.56 21.39 -2.44
CA LEU A 147 -18.63 21.37 -3.58
C LEU A 147 -17.25 21.96 -3.25
N ALA A 148 -17.18 22.95 -2.34
CA ALA A 148 -15.93 23.57 -1.93
C ALA A 148 -14.98 22.59 -1.22
N ASP A 149 -15.48 21.45 -0.74
CA ASP A 149 -14.67 20.43 -0.11
C ASP A 149 -13.94 19.52 -1.11
N LEU A 150 -14.38 19.50 -2.38
CA LEU A 150 -13.71 18.78 -3.47
C LEU A 150 -12.50 19.55 -3.97
N GLN A 151 -11.43 18.84 -4.31
CA GLN A 151 -10.18 19.44 -4.78
C GLN A 151 -9.64 18.78 -6.03
N ALA A 152 -8.94 19.56 -6.85
CA ALA A 152 -8.22 19.03 -8.02
C ALA A 152 -7.24 17.93 -7.59
N GLY A 153 -7.40 16.74 -8.16
CA GLY A 153 -6.62 15.53 -7.90
C GLY A 153 -7.28 14.54 -6.94
N ASP A 154 -8.46 14.86 -6.40
CA ASP A 154 -9.25 13.89 -5.64
C ASP A 154 -9.69 12.75 -6.55
N ARG A 155 -9.49 11.52 -6.07
CA ARG A 155 -10.05 10.34 -6.71
C ARG A 155 -11.53 10.30 -6.43
N VAL A 156 -12.35 10.38 -7.47
CA VAL A 156 -13.81 10.40 -7.34
C VAL A 156 -14.43 9.26 -8.12
N ASN A 157 -15.53 8.78 -7.57
CA ASN A 157 -16.50 7.96 -8.26
C ASN A 157 -17.83 8.72 -8.27
N ALA A 158 -18.16 9.31 -9.41
CA ALA A 158 -19.41 10.01 -9.62
C ALA A 158 -20.43 9.08 -10.30
N HIS A 159 -21.68 9.13 -9.84
CA HIS A 159 -22.81 8.58 -10.58
C HIS A 159 -23.60 9.74 -11.17
N THR A 160 -23.91 9.65 -12.46
CA THR A 160 -24.68 10.65 -13.19
C THR A 160 -26.14 10.24 -13.34
N SER A 161 -26.99 11.15 -13.78
CA SER A 161 -28.41 10.86 -13.87
C SER A 161 -28.75 9.92 -15.02
N THR A 162 -29.73 9.04 -14.80
CA THR A 162 -30.29 8.16 -15.84
C THR A 162 -31.01 8.89 -16.95
N THR A 163 -31.42 10.15 -16.72
CA THR A 163 -32.13 10.97 -17.70
C THR A 163 -31.21 11.98 -18.38
N ASP A 164 -30.15 12.42 -17.68
CA ASP A 164 -29.12 13.31 -18.22
C ASP A 164 -27.75 12.96 -17.62
N ALA A 165 -26.90 12.34 -18.44
CA ALA A 165 -25.56 11.91 -18.04
C ALA A 165 -24.59 13.07 -17.74
N THR A 166 -24.98 14.33 -18.00
CA THR A 166 -24.19 15.51 -17.62
C THR A 166 -24.42 15.92 -16.17
N ILE A 167 -25.51 15.46 -15.52
CA ILE A 167 -25.85 15.82 -14.14
C ILE A 167 -25.35 14.74 -13.18
N ALA A 168 -24.62 15.12 -12.14
CA ALA A 168 -24.22 14.20 -11.08
C ALA A 168 -25.36 13.96 -10.07
N GLU A 169 -25.75 12.71 -9.86
CA GLU A 169 -26.65 12.32 -8.77
C GLU A 169 -25.89 12.06 -7.47
N SER A 170 -24.66 11.53 -7.57
CA SER A 170 -23.77 11.40 -6.43
C SER A 170 -22.32 11.54 -6.83
N ILE A 171 -21.50 12.12 -5.95
CA ILE A 171 -20.05 12.15 -6.11
C ILE A 171 -19.46 11.64 -4.81
N VAL A 172 -18.74 10.51 -4.91
CA VAL A 172 -18.08 9.89 -3.78
C VAL A 172 -16.57 9.98 -3.97
N VAL A 173 -15.89 10.68 -3.07
CA VAL A 173 -14.43 10.68 -3.05
C VAL A 173 -13.95 9.30 -2.55
N LYS A 174 -13.12 8.64 -3.36
CA LYS A 174 -12.57 7.30 -3.11
C LYS A 174 -11.09 7.42 -2.75
N GLY A 175 -10.84 7.54 -1.44
CA GLY A 175 -9.50 7.75 -0.91
C GLY A 175 -9.03 9.14 -1.27
N GLY A 176 -9.30 10.10 -0.39
CA GLY A 176 -8.77 11.45 -0.54
C GLY A 176 -7.25 11.40 -0.64
N ARG A 177 -6.64 12.43 -1.23
CA ARG A 177 -5.27 12.74 -0.85
C ARG A 177 -5.30 12.92 0.66
N LYS A 178 -4.71 11.98 1.40
CA LYS A 178 -4.74 12.03 2.86
C LYS A 178 -4.07 13.31 3.40
N HIS A 179 -3.34 14.00 2.54
CA HIS A 179 -2.66 15.28 2.75
C HIS A 179 -2.20 15.89 1.41
N GLY A 180 -1.84 17.18 1.44
CA GLY A 180 -1.12 17.92 0.42
C GLY A 180 0.39 17.62 0.41
N GLU A 181 1.22 18.66 0.25
CA GLU A 181 2.69 18.54 0.20
C GLU A 181 3.24 17.82 1.44
N GLU A 182 4.20 16.92 1.20
CA GLU A 182 4.97 16.25 2.23
C GLU A 182 6.27 17.03 2.47
N VAL A 183 6.54 17.31 3.73
CA VAL A 183 7.68 18.10 4.19
C VAL A 183 8.47 17.24 5.16
N GLU A 184 9.57 16.67 4.67
CA GLU A 184 10.55 15.98 5.49
C GLU A 184 11.67 16.93 5.91
N GLY A 185 12.11 16.83 7.15
CA GLY A 185 13.25 17.60 7.63
C GLY A 185 13.45 17.56 9.14
N VAL A 186 14.21 18.52 9.63
CA VAL A 186 14.51 18.67 11.07
C VAL A 186 13.77 19.89 11.61
N VAL A 187 13.11 19.72 12.76
CA VAL A 187 12.41 20.81 13.44
C VAL A 187 13.41 21.87 13.90
N SER A 188 13.25 23.11 13.43
CA SER A 188 14.10 24.25 13.80
C SER A 188 13.43 25.23 14.75
N ALA A 189 12.10 25.26 14.80
CA ALA A 189 11.34 26.01 15.80
C ALA A 189 9.96 25.36 16.05
N VAL A 190 9.47 25.47 17.29
CA VAL A 190 8.14 25.02 17.70
C VAL A 190 7.49 26.14 18.51
N THR A 191 6.24 26.47 18.19
CA THR A 191 5.40 27.35 19.00
C THR A 191 4.11 26.62 19.39
N ALA A 192 3.20 27.29 20.11
CA ALA A 192 1.91 26.71 20.47
C ALA A 192 1.07 26.33 19.24
N ASP A 193 1.20 27.07 18.13
CA ASP A 193 0.32 26.96 16.97
C ASP A 193 1.09 26.79 15.65
N SER A 194 2.41 26.58 15.69
CA SER A 194 3.22 26.42 14.48
C SER A 194 4.46 25.56 14.67
N LEU A 195 4.90 24.95 13.57
CA LEU A 195 6.10 24.14 13.46
C LEU A 195 6.93 24.63 12.28
N THR A 196 8.21 24.94 12.50
CA THR A 196 9.17 25.25 11.44
C THR A 196 10.11 24.07 11.23
N ILE A 197 10.23 23.64 9.97
CA ILE A 197 11.02 22.49 9.52
C ILE A 197 12.09 23.00 8.55
N THR A 198 13.34 22.66 8.82
CA THR A 198 14.45 22.83 7.89
C THR A 198 14.60 21.55 7.07
N LYS A 199 14.40 21.67 5.75
CA LYS A 199 14.56 20.59 4.77
C LYS A 199 16.04 20.26 4.54
N GLU A 200 16.33 19.13 3.89
CA GLU A 200 17.71 18.71 3.59
C GLU A 200 18.48 19.70 2.69
N ASP A 201 17.77 20.44 1.84
CA ASP A 201 18.34 21.49 0.99
C ASP A 201 18.68 22.80 1.75
N GLY A 202 18.42 22.83 3.06
CA GLY A 202 18.64 23.98 3.93
C GLY A 202 17.52 25.02 3.90
N SER A 203 16.49 24.84 3.06
CA SER A 203 15.30 25.69 3.05
C SER A 203 14.42 25.42 4.28
N THR A 204 13.62 26.41 4.68
CA THR A 204 12.73 26.30 5.83
C THR A 204 11.27 26.43 5.42
N VAL A 205 10.42 25.58 5.98
CA VAL A 205 8.96 25.64 5.83
C VAL A 205 8.33 25.81 7.21
N THR A 206 7.40 26.74 7.35
CA THR A 206 6.61 26.91 8.59
C THR A 206 5.17 26.50 8.30
N LEU A 207 4.65 25.56 9.11
CA LEU A 207 3.29 25.06 9.03
C LEU A 207 2.52 25.47 10.29
N ALA A 208 1.30 25.94 10.12
CA ALA A 208 0.35 26.14 11.21
C ALA A 208 -0.15 24.79 11.72
N VAL A 209 -0.26 24.65 13.04
CA VAL A 209 -0.72 23.45 13.74
C VAL A 209 -1.95 23.83 14.54
N ASN A 210 -3.00 23.02 14.45
CA ASN A 210 -4.27 23.28 15.14
C ASN A 210 -4.81 22.00 15.80
N SER A 211 -6.01 22.07 16.39
CA SER A 211 -6.66 20.95 17.07
C SER A 211 -6.97 19.74 16.16
N ASP A 212 -7.02 19.97 14.85
CA ASP A 212 -7.32 18.92 13.87
C ASP A 212 -6.06 18.21 13.38
N THR A 213 -4.88 18.84 13.52
CA THR A 213 -3.59 18.25 13.15
C THR A 213 -3.32 16.96 13.93
N LYS A 214 -3.15 15.85 13.21
CA LYS A 214 -2.86 14.55 13.83
C LYS A 214 -1.36 14.37 14.03
N ILE A 215 -0.92 14.41 15.29
CA ILE A 215 0.49 14.24 15.64
C ILE A 215 0.75 12.82 16.12
N LYS A 216 1.82 12.20 15.62
CA LYS A 216 2.28 10.86 16.01
C LYS A 216 3.75 10.91 16.37
N ALA A 217 4.07 10.58 17.62
CA ALA A 217 5.43 10.35 18.09
C ALA A 217 5.49 8.98 18.77
N PRO A 218 5.45 7.87 17.99
CA PRO A 218 5.28 6.52 18.52
C PRO A 218 6.40 6.09 19.48
N ASP A 219 7.57 6.72 19.35
CA ASP A 219 8.74 6.44 20.16
C ASP A 219 8.85 7.35 21.42
N ARG A 220 7.97 8.35 21.58
CA ARG A 220 7.94 9.24 22.76
C ARG A 220 6.84 8.91 23.75
N ASP A 221 5.65 8.60 23.25
CA ASP A 221 4.51 8.31 24.12
C ASP A 221 3.72 7.11 23.61
N ALA A 222 3.72 6.05 24.43
CA ALA A 222 2.90 4.87 24.21
C ALA A 222 1.44 5.07 24.66
N SER A 223 1.13 6.16 25.38
CA SER A 223 -0.21 6.49 25.92
C SER A 223 -1.16 7.06 24.86
N GLY A 224 -0.62 7.54 23.74
CA GLY A 224 -1.36 7.79 22.50
C GLY A 224 -1.94 9.19 22.34
N THR A 225 -1.69 10.12 23.28
CA THR A 225 -2.11 11.53 23.14
C THR A 225 -0.88 12.42 22.99
N VAL A 226 -0.37 12.53 21.76
CA VAL A 226 0.77 13.38 21.42
C VAL A 226 0.25 14.73 20.93
N THR A 227 0.79 15.81 21.48
CA THR A 227 0.49 17.19 21.12
C THR A 227 1.70 17.88 20.52
N ILE A 228 1.54 19.12 20.04
CA ILE A 228 2.65 19.90 19.49
C ILE A 228 3.70 20.24 20.54
N ALA A 229 3.31 20.31 21.83
CA ALA A 229 4.23 20.53 22.94
C ALA A 229 5.22 19.37 23.15
N ASP A 230 4.87 18.18 22.65
CA ASP A 230 5.73 17.01 22.71
C ASP A 230 6.75 16.96 21.57
N VAL A 231 6.65 17.86 20.57
CA VAL A 231 7.61 17.98 19.46
C VAL A 231 8.71 18.95 19.89
N LEU A 232 9.97 18.57 19.67
CA LEU A 232 11.14 19.30 20.14
C LEU A 232 12.00 19.78 18.96
N VAL A 233 12.71 20.89 19.18
CA VAL A 233 13.72 21.38 18.23
C VAL A 233 14.83 20.33 18.07
N GLY A 234 15.14 20.01 16.82
CA GLY A 234 16.08 18.97 16.42
C GLY A 234 15.43 17.62 16.07
N ASP A 235 14.12 17.47 16.23
CA ASP A 235 13.42 16.25 15.82
C ASP A 235 13.44 16.08 14.31
N LYS A 236 13.66 14.84 13.86
CA LYS A 236 13.34 14.47 12.49
C LYS A 236 11.84 14.27 12.38
N VAL A 237 11.22 14.96 11.43
CA VAL A 237 9.77 14.89 11.20
C VAL A 237 9.44 14.71 9.73
N GLU A 238 8.33 14.02 9.52
CA GLU A 238 7.61 13.92 8.26
C GLU A 238 6.26 14.61 8.49
N ALA A 239 6.12 15.82 7.93
CA ALA A 239 4.91 16.63 8.07
C ALA A 239 4.12 16.63 6.77
N TYR A 240 2.81 16.67 6.93
CA TYR A 240 1.86 16.59 5.84
C TYR A 240 0.99 17.84 5.87
N ALA A 241 1.14 18.69 4.86
CA ALA A 241 0.33 19.90 4.72
C ALA A 241 -1.10 19.56 4.27
N SER A 242 -2.05 20.47 4.43
CA SER A 242 -3.40 20.30 3.90
C SER A 242 -3.38 20.38 2.38
N ALA A 243 -4.22 19.58 1.74
CA ALA A 243 -4.45 19.72 0.31
C ALA A 243 -5.23 21.00 -0.04
N THR A 244 -5.95 21.61 0.92
CA THR A 244 -6.68 22.90 0.77
C THR A 244 -5.84 24.12 1.07
N ASP A 245 -4.89 23.98 1.99
CA ASP A 245 -4.03 25.07 2.44
C ASP A 245 -2.64 24.50 2.78
N ALA A 246 -1.68 24.74 1.89
CA ALA A 246 -0.32 24.25 2.05
C ALA A 246 0.39 24.85 3.28
N ALA A 247 -0.17 25.89 3.90
CA ALA A 247 0.36 26.49 5.13
C ALA A 247 -0.11 25.78 6.41
N VAL A 248 -1.10 24.87 6.34
CA VAL A 248 -1.68 24.19 7.52
C VAL A 248 -1.27 22.73 7.54
N ALA A 249 -0.75 22.23 8.66
CA ALA A 249 -0.45 20.82 8.84
C ALA A 249 -1.71 20.00 9.17
N VAL A 250 -1.92 18.90 8.46
CA VAL A 250 -2.98 17.90 8.78
C VAL A 250 -2.41 16.70 9.53
N GLY A 251 -1.12 16.42 9.37
CA GLY A 251 -0.44 15.36 10.08
C GLY A 251 1.03 15.67 10.30
N ILE A 252 1.56 15.26 11.46
CA ILE A 252 2.98 15.36 11.78
C ILE A 252 3.41 14.03 12.39
N LYS A 253 4.42 13.41 11.81
CA LYS A 253 5.03 12.19 12.33
C LYS A 253 6.46 12.47 12.77
N VAL A 254 6.74 12.29 14.05
CA VAL A 254 8.09 12.38 14.61
C VAL A 254 8.77 11.03 14.43
N GLU A 255 9.97 11.05 13.84
CA GLU A 255 10.76 9.87 13.58
C GLU A 255 11.98 9.78 14.50
N ALA A 256 12.26 8.57 14.97
CA ALA A 256 13.52 8.30 15.63
C ALA A 256 14.66 8.19 14.61
N VAL A 257 15.80 8.79 14.96
CA VAL A 257 17.00 8.83 14.12
C VAL A 257 17.92 7.68 14.49
N LYS A 258 18.36 6.92 13.48
CA LYS A 258 19.38 5.89 13.64
C LYS A 258 20.76 6.49 13.45
N ILE A 259 21.60 6.37 14.47
CA ILE A 259 23.00 6.80 14.47
C ILE A 259 23.87 5.55 14.44
N SER A 260 24.89 5.52 13.60
CA SER A 260 25.86 4.41 13.49
C SER A 260 27.28 4.96 13.46
N GLY A 261 28.20 4.27 14.10
CA GLY A 261 29.60 4.71 14.19
C GLY A 261 30.43 3.81 15.08
N THR A 262 31.49 4.36 15.65
CA THR A 262 32.32 3.70 16.65
C THR A 262 32.26 4.40 18.00
N VAL A 263 32.40 3.65 19.09
CA VAL A 263 32.41 4.22 20.46
C VAL A 263 33.66 5.08 20.63
N ALA A 264 33.48 6.36 20.90
CA ALA A 264 34.56 7.30 21.20
C ALA A 264 34.85 7.38 22.70
N ALA A 265 33.78 7.42 23.51
CA ALA A 265 33.86 7.47 24.97
C ALA A 265 32.58 6.90 25.59
N VAL A 266 32.72 6.34 26.79
CA VAL A 266 31.61 5.79 27.58
C VAL A 266 31.60 6.51 28.93
N GLY A 267 30.49 7.20 29.21
CA GLY A 267 30.20 7.79 30.51
C GLY A 267 29.27 6.89 31.33
N THR A 268 28.87 7.36 32.52
CA THR A 268 27.94 6.63 33.38
C THR A 268 26.56 6.47 32.74
N ASP A 269 26.07 7.54 32.11
CA ASP A 269 24.72 7.65 31.55
C ASP A 269 24.75 8.21 30.12
N SER A 270 25.88 8.06 29.43
CA SER A 270 26.06 8.60 28.09
C SER A 270 27.09 7.82 27.29
N VAL A 271 26.92 7.79 25.97
CA VAL A 271 27.92 7.24 25.04
C VAL A 271 28.21 8.28 23.96
N THR A 272 29.48 8.58 23.74
CA THR A 272 29.92 9.40 22.61
C THR A 272 30.28 8.50 21.44
N ILE A 273 29.70 8.78 20.28
CA ILE A 273 29.84 8.00 19.05
C ILE A 273 30.57 8.87 18.03
N THR A 274 31.65 8.35 17.45
CA THR A 274 32.30 8.93 16.27
C THR A 274 31.58 8.45 15.02
N LEU A 275 31.10 9.40 14.22
CA LEU A 275 30.41 9.13 12.96
C LEU A 275 31.40 8.92 11.81
N ALA A 276 30.88 8.51 10.65
CA ALA A 276 31.69 8.23 9.45
C ALA A 276 32.46 9.47 8.93
N ASP A 277 31.95 10.67 9.19
CA ASP A 277 32.58 11.95 8.84
C ASP A 277 33.58 12.46 9.91
N ALA A 278 33.90 11.61 10.90
CA ALA A 278 34.73 11.89 12.06
C ALA A 278 34.16 12.94 13.05
N SER A 279 32.94 13.44 12.83
CA SER A 279 32.23 14.20 13.86
C SER A 279 31.82 13.29 15.02
N THR A 280 31.52 13.88 16.17
CA THR A 280 31.10 13.12 17.35
C THR A 280 29.72 13.55 17.82
N VAL A 281 28.92 12.59 18.24
CA VAL A 281 27.60 12.81 18.86
C VAL A 281 27.56 12.12 20.20
N THR A 282 27.17 12.85 21.23
CA THR A 282 26.94 12.27 22.56
C THR A 282 25.46 11.94 22.71
N VAL A 283 25.19 10.68 23.07
CA VAL A 283 23.85 10.15 23.26
C VAL A 283 23.66 9.84 24.74
N THR A 284 22.60 10.39 25.34
CA THR A 284 22.20 10.12 26.72
C THR A 284 21.48 8.78 26.79
N VAL A 285 21.77 8.02 27.84
CA VAL A 285 21.21 6.69 28.13
C VAL A 285 20.46 6.75 29.45
N ASN A 286 19.24 6.23 29.45
CA ASN A 286 18.30 6.36 30.55
C ASN A 286 17.84 4.95 30.96
N ALA A 287 17.07 4.86 32.05
CA ALA A 287 16.47 3.60 32.49
C ALA A 287 15.57 2.93 31.43
N ASP A 288 14.95 3.73 30.55
CA ASP A 288 14.08 3.24 29.48
C ASP A 288 14.84 2.80 28.21
N THR A 289 16.14 3.08 28.13
CA THR A 289 16.95 2.73 26.96
C THR A 289 17.15 1.21 26.88
N LYS A 290 16.73 0.61 25.77
CA LYS A 290 16.92 -0.83 25.53
C LYS A 290 18.35 -1.12 25.10
N LEU A 291 19.14 -1.74 25.98
CA LEU A 291 20.53 -2.12 25.69
C LEU A 291 20.62 -3.54 25.12
N ARG A 292 21.33 -3.67 24.00
CA ARG A 292 21.73 -4.93 23.37
C ARG A 292 23.24 -4.93 23.16
N ILE A 293 23.95 -5.07 24.27
CA ILE A 293 25.42 -5.04 24.32
C ILE A 293 25.89 -6.46 24.69
N PRO A 294 26.92 -7.01 24.02
CA PRO A 294 27.51 -8.27 24.45
C PRO A 294 28.09 -8.12 25.86
N ALA A 295 27.69 -8.97 26.79
CA ALA A 295 28.26 -8.91 28.13
C ALA A 295 29.65 -9.56 28.16
N ALA A 296 30.60 -8.94 28.85
CA ALA A 296 31.95 -9.49 28.98
C ALA A 296 31.97 -10.82 29.78
N ASP A 297 30.98 -11.02 30.65
CA ASP A 297 30.82 -12.21 31.50
C ASP A 297 29.98 -13.33 30.85
N GLY A 298 29.50 -13.13 29.61
CA GLY A 298 28.63 -14.07 28.91
C GLY A 298 27.17 -14.08 29.37
N SER A 299 26.75 -13.11 30.19
CA SER A 299 25.35 -12.90 30.53
C SER A 299 24.50 -12.47 29.32
N ALA A 300 23.18 -12.56 29.47
CA ALA A 300 22.24 -12.33 28.38
C ALA A 300 22.12 -10.86 27.92
N THR A 301 22.53 -9.90 28.77
CA THR A 301 22.45 -8.45 28.49
C THR A 301 23.63 -7.73 29.13
N GLY A 302 24.52 -7.17 28.31
CA GLY A 302 25.59 -6.28 28.77
C GLY A 302 25.08 -4.89 29.14
N THR A 303 25.89 -4.19 29.92
CA THR A 303 25.70 -2.81 30.37
C THR A 303 26.53 -1.84 29.52
N LEU A 304 26.43 -0.53 29.79
CA LEU A 304 27.31 0.45 29.14
C LEU A 304 28.79 0.20 29.46
N ALA A 305 29.11 -0.31 30.65
CA ALA A 305 30.47 -0.58 31.07
C ALA A 305 31.15 -1.69 30.24
N ASP A 306 30.36 -2.52 29.55
CA ASP A 306 30.87 -3.56 28.66
C ASP A 306 31.27 -3.02 27.27
N LEU A 307 30.95 -1.76 26.95
CA LEU A 307 31.36 -1.13 25.68
C LEU A 307 32.84 -0.78 25.68
N THR A 308 33.51 -1.07 24.57
CA THR A 308 34.92 -0.72 24.37
C THR A 308 35.09 0.43 23.38
N VAL A 309 36.05 1.32 23.64
CA VAL A 309 36.38 2.41 22.69
C VAL A 309 36.88 1.81 21.37
N GLY A 310 36.35 2.31 20.26
CA GLY A 310 36.59 1.80 18.91
C GLY A 310 35.61 0.71 18.46
N GLU A 311 34.76 0.20 19.35
CA GLU A 311 33.75 -0.81 19.01
C GLU A 311 32.65 -0.22 18.12
N ALA A 312 32.15 -1.02 17.17
CA ALA A 312 31.01 -0.63 16.36
C ALA A 312 29.75 -0.51 17.23
N ILE A 313 29.00 0.56 17.03
CA ILE A 313 27.78 0.86 17.79
C ILE A 313 26.70 1.43 16.87
N GLN A 314 25.45 1.08 17.16
CA GLN A 314 24.25 1.67 16.57
C GLN A 314 23.30 2.10 17.69
N ALA A 315 22.79 3.32 17.59
CA ALA A 315 21.80 3.86 18.51
C ALA A 315 20.54 4.31 17.74
N LYS A 316 19.36 3.91 18.22
CA LYS A 316 18.08 4.51 17.82
C LYS A 316 17.80 5.65 18.80
N THR A 317 17.60 6.86 18.31
CA THR A 317 17.59 8.08 19.13
C THR A 317 16.43 9.01 18.80
N ILE A 318 16.08 9.89 19.73
CA ILE A 318 15.15 11.02 19.56
C ILE A 318 15.75 12.25 20.23
N GLN A 319 15.21 13.44 19.96
CA GLN A 319 15.56 14.59 20.79
C GLN A 319 14.88 14.52 22.16
N GLY A 320 15.57 15.06 23.15
CA GLY A 320 15.10 15.32 24.51
C GLY A 320 15.08 16.81 24.79
N ALA A 321 14.54 17.17 25.96
CA ALA A 321 14.49 18.56 26.38
C ALA A 321 15.89 19.21 26.37
N GLY A 322 15.98 20.46 25.90
CA GLY A 322 17.25 21.17 25.79
C GLY A 322 18.17 20.67 24.66
N SER A 323 17.61 20.06 23.61
CA SER A 323 18.34 19.51 22.45
C SER A 323 19.37 18.42 22.79
N THR A 324 19.07 17.61 23.81
CA THR A 324 19.86 16.42 24.13
C THR A 324 19.44 15.25 23.25
N THR A 325 20.38 14.49 22.68
CA THR A 325 20.05 13.26 21.95
C THR A 325 19.86 12.10 22.92
N ILE A 326 18.64 11.55 23.03
CA ILE A 326 18.30 10.45 23.95
C ILE A 326 18.26 9.12 23.18
N ALA A 327 18.88 8.08 23.73
CA ALA A 327 18.79 6.72 23.19
C ALA A 327 17.48 6.03 23.59
N LEU A 328 16.75 5.55 22.59
CA LEU A 328 15.66 4.58 22.76
C LEU A 328 16.20 3.15 22.82
N GLY A 329 17.30 2.90 22.13
CA GLY A 329 18.01 1.63 22.21
C GLY A 329 19.40 1.70 21.61
N ILE A 330 20.30 0.90 22.18
CA ILE A 330 21.70 0.80 21.77
C ILE A 330 22.00 -0.67 21.44
N SER A 331 22.72 -0.89 20.34
CA SER A 331 23.25 -2.20 19.96
C SER A 331 24.73 -2.05 19.61
N ALA A 332 25.56 -2.97 20.10
CA ALA A 332 27.00 -2.91 19.89
C ALA A 332 27.58 -4.26 19.45
N GLY A 333 28.75 -4.19 18.80
CA GLY A 333 29.52 -5.36 18.39
C GLY A 333 28.71 -6.35 17.54
N SER A 334 28.76 -7.63 17.91
CA SER A 334 28.11 -8.73 17.19
C SER A 334 26.58 -8.72 17.25
N LEU A 335 25.98 -7.89 18.11
CA LEU A 335 24.53 -7.82 18.31
C LEU A 335 23.85 -6.73 17.46
N ILE A 336 24.63 -5.99 16.66
CA ILE A 336 24.10 -5.05 15.68
C ILE A 336 23.34 -5.84 14.59
N LYS A 337 22.02 -5.70 14.55
CA LYS A 337 21.19 -6.31 13.50
C LYS A 337 21.11 -5.40 12.28
N GLY A 338 21.61 -5.89 11.13
CA GLY A 338 21.36 -5.28 9.82
C GLY A 338 22.58 -4.99 8.93
N GLY A 339 23.57 -5.88 8.88
CA GLY A 339 24.52 -5.94 7.76
C GLY A 339 24.69 -7.39 7.35
N GLU A 340 24.50 -7.70 6.06
CA GLU A 340 24.73 -9.04 5.52
C GLU A 340 26.05 -9.64 6.02
N GLY A 341 25.97 -10.89 6.47
CA GLY A 341 27.15 -11.71 6.59
C GLY A 341 27.73 -11.97 5.19
N HIS A 342 28.97 -11.54 4.96
CA HIS A 342 29.94 -12.31 4.19
C HIS A 342 31.35 -11.80 4.50
N GLY A 343 32.20 -12.71 4.96
CA GLY A 343 33.60 -12.45 5.24
C GLY A 343 34.18 -13.44 6.22
N HIS A 344 34.16 -14.73 5.86
CA HIS A 344 35.01 -15.72 6.51
C HIS A 344 36.46 -15.23 6.49
N GLY A 345 36.96 -14.81 7.65
CA GLY A 345 38.40 -14.66 7.87
C GLY A 345 39.04 -16.05 7.86
N HIS A 346 39.38 -16.55 6.66
CA HIS A 346 40.41 -17.57 6.54
C HIS A 346 41.75 -16.92 6.90
N GLY A 347 42.07 -16.92 8.18
CA GLY A 347 43.43 -16.74 8.66
C GLY A 347 44.26 -17.94 8.18
N HIS A 348 44.89 -17.81 7.02
CA HIS A 348 46.07 -18.60 6.71
C HIS A 348 47.21 -18.11 7.60
N GLY A 349 47.21 -18.62 8.84
CA GLY A 349 48.38 -18.58 9.71
C GLY A 349 49.44 -19.47 9.10
N ALA A 350 50.51 -18.84 8.62
CA ALA A 350 51.79 -19.49 8.37
C ALA A 350 52.22 -20.22 9.64
N GLY A 351 52.27 -21.54 9.56
CA GLY A 351 52.77 -22.40 10.61
C GLY A 351 53.67 -23.44 9.98
N ASP A 352 54.96 -23.14 9.99
CA ASP A 352 56.04 -24.07 9.72
C ASP A 352 55.77 -25.43 10.40
N LYS A 353 55.73 -26.49 9.59
CA LYS A 353 55.96 -27.85 10.09
C LYS A 353 57.10 -28.47 9.31
N VAL A 354 58.28 -28.25 9.88
CA VAL A 354 59.51 -29.02 9.64
C VAL A 354 59.26 -30.49 10.01
N GLY A 355 59.92 -31.37 9.26
CA GLY A 355 59.68 -32.81 9.14
C GLY A 355 59.68 -33.64 10.41
N ALA A 356 59.12 -34.84 10.30
CA ALA A 356 59.89 -36.08 10.42
C ALA A 356 59.03 -37.29 10.02
N GLN A 357 59.71 -38.24 9.38
CA GLN A 357 59.26 -39.56 8.93
C GLN A 357 58.72 -40.42 10.09
N ASN A 358 57.76 -41.32 9.79
CA ASN A 358 57.95 -42.77 9.93
C ASN A 358 56.67 -43.56 9.60
N ASP A 359 56.70 -44.25 8.46
CA ASP A 359 56.69 -45.71 8.34
C ASP A 359 55.61 -46.57 9.06
N ARG A 360 54.96 -47.43 8.23
CA ARG A 360 54.34 -48.76 8.49
C ARG A 360 52.87 -48.87 8.96
N GLY A 361 52.02 -49.28 8.00
CA GLY A 361 51.55 -50.67 7.86
C GLY A 361 50.48 -51.22 8.82
N GLY A 362 49.38 -51.76 8.27
CA GLY A 362 48.50 -52.73 8.94
C GLY A 362 47.01 -52.54 8.62
N ARG A 363 46.51 -52.97 7.44
CA ARG A 363 45.70 -54.20 7.24
C ARG A 363 44.80 -54.65 8.40
N GLY A 364 43.48 -54.69 8.13
CA GLY A 364 42.61 -55.82 8.46
C GLY A 364 41.46 -55.54 9.43
N GLY A 365 40.23 -55.89 9.04
CA GLY A 365 39.10 -56.03 9.99
C GLY A 365 37.70 -55.91 9.39
N ARG A 366 37.20 -57.00 8.79
CA ARG A 366 35.79 -57.21 8.42
C ARG A 366 34.94 -57.55 9.66
N GLY A 367 33.63 -57.26 9.58
CA GLY A 367 32.56 -57.92 10.36
C GLY A 367 31.91 -56.99 11.40
N GLY A 368 30.60 -56.90 11.57
CA GLY A 368 29.52 -57.77 11.11
C GLY A 368 28.13 -57.13 11.26
N ARG A 369 27.17 -57.82 10.65
CA ARG A 369 25.72 -57.60 10.63
C ARG A 369 25.05 -57.89 11.99
N GLY A 370 23.88 -57.30 12.18
CA GLY A 370 22.78 -57.82 13.03
C GLY A 370 22.49 -56.92 14.23
N GLY A 371 21.25 -56.58 14.58
CA GLY A 371 19.96 -57.11 14.14
C GLY A 371 18.78 -56.26 14.59
N ARG A 372 17.61 -56.63 14.06
CA ARG A 372 16.28 -56.11 14.38
C ARG A 372 15.69 -56.81 15.61
N GLY A 373 14.73 -56.15 16.25
CA GLY A 373 13.78 -56.70 17.23
C GLY A 373 13.86 -55.92 18.55
N ARG A 374 12.81 -55.29 19.07
CA ARG A 374 11.37 -55.59 18.98
C ARG A 374 10.53 -54.32 18.89
#